data_AF-A0A9W8A2M7-F1
#
_entry.id   AF-A0A9W8A2M7-F1
#
_cell.length_a   1.000
_cell.length_b   1.000
_cell.length_c   1.000
_cell.angle_alpha   90.00
_cell.angle_beta   90.00
_cell.angle_gamma   90.00
#
_symmetry.space_group_name_H-M   'P 1'
#
loop_
_entity.id
_entity.type
_entity.pdbx_description
1 polymer ?
#
loop_
_entity_poly.entity_id
_entity_poly.type
_entity_poly.pdbx_seq_one_letter_code
_entity_poly.pdbx_strand_id
1 'polypeptide(L)'
;MLEQQQKRKLVKIDLNESKMPDELHAARINNLQALAFLYSSISLGDVARKLEVTEEEAEEYCANAIADGEVSGRIDQQSQIIIFEGVRKIKQQSNNILQKTSEEENEPDKTIHEILASKWSQRITRVCGDVEKAVDMLYERHPEYISEISHSK
;
A
#
# COMPACT_ATOMS: atom_id res chain seq x y z
N MET A 1 29.09 -30.72 -49.18
CA MET A 1 29.42 -29.37 -48.69
C MET A 1 28.16 -28.53 -48.87
N LEU A 2 27.35 -28.48 -47.82
CA LEU A 2 27.40 -27.46 -46.75
C LEU A 2 26.58 -26.24 -47.19
N GLU A 3 25.55 -25.97 -46.39
CA GLU A 3 24.97 -24.63 -46.17
C GLU A 3 24.12 -24.08 -47.33
N GLN A 4 22.86 -23.69 -47.20
CA GLN A 4 22.11 -23.27 -46.02
C GLN A 4 20.63 -23.65 -46.19
N GLN A 5 20.22 -24.70 -45.48
CA GLN A 5 18.84 -24.85 -45.06
C GLN A 5 18.57 -23.88 -43.90
N GLN A 6 18.45 -22.58 -44.18
CA GLN A 6 17.77 -21.67 -43.25
C GLN A 6 16.31 -21.53 -43.67
N LYS A 7 15.58 -22.65 -43.53
CA LYS A 7 14.15 -22.58 -43.25
C LYS A 7 14.02 -21.76 -41.97
N ARG A 8 13.58 -20.50 -42.10
CA ARG A 8 12.95 -19.76 -41.02
C ARG A 8 11.81 -20.64 -40.52
N LYS A 9 12.09 -21.45 -39.51
CA LYS A 9 11.07 -22.11 -38.71
C LYS A 9 10.26 -20.95 -38.16
N LEU A 10 9.04 -20.80 -38.68
CA LEU A 10 7.98 -20.17 -37.92
C LEU A 10 8.02 -20.86 -36.56
N VAL A 11 8.49 -20.11 -35.55
CA VAL A 11 8.20 -20.44 -34.16
C VAL A 11 6.69 -20.30 -34.08
N LYS A 12 6.01 -21.44 -34.16
CA LYS A 12 4.66 -21.56 -33.64
C LYS A 12 4.81 -21.17 -32.18
N ILE A 13 4.41 -19.93 -31.87
CA ILE A 13 4.20 -19.53 -30.50
C ILE A 13 2.98 -20.35 -30.10
N ASP A 14 3.25 -21.46 -29.43
CA ASP A 14 2.22 -22.28 -28.85
C ASP A 14 1.43 -21.38 -27.90
N LEU A 15 0.20 -21.09 -28.31
CA LEU A 15 -0.89 -20.63 -27.46
C LEU A 15 -1.18 -21.74 -26.45
N ASN A 16 -0.32 -21.86 -25.44
CA ASN A 16 -0.60 -22.63 -24.24
C ASN A 16 -0.80 -21.63 -23.12
N GLU A 17 -2.03 -21.09 -23.09
CA GLU A 17 -2.63 -20.54 -21.88
C GLU A 17 -2.55 -21.56 -20.74
N SER A 18 -2.61 -21.02 -19.52
CA SER A 18 -2.84 -21.72 -18.26
C SER A 18 -1.59 -21.95 -17.41
N LYS A 19 -1.22 -20.84 -16.76
CA LYS A 19 -0.38 -20.63 -15.58
C LYS A 19 0.86 -19.80 -15.91
N MET A 20 0.73 -18.49 -15.70
CA MET A 20 1.89 -17.69 -15.30
C MET A 20 2.66 -18.46 -14.22
N PRO A 21 4.00 -18.40 -14.19
CA PRO A 21 4.75 -18.94 -13.07
C PRO A 21 4.19 -18.36 -11.77
N ASP A 22 3.77 -19.23 -10.84
CA ASP A 22 3.13 -18.80 -9.58
C ASP A 22 3.96 -17.73 -8.85
N GLU A 23 5.29 -17.78 -9.00
CA GLU A 23 6.24 -16.80 -8.46
C GLU A 23 6.11 -15.40 -9.08
N LEU A 24 5.89 -15.31 -10.40
CA LEU A 24 5.74 -14.03 -11.10
C LEU A 24 4.41 -13.36 -10.73
N HIS A 25 3.35 -14.17 -10.60
CA HIS A 25 2.06 -13.71 -10.13
C HIS A 25 2.15 -13.17 -8.69
N ALA A 26 2.78 -13.91 -7.78
CA ALA A 26 2.98 -13.48 -6.40
C ALA A 26 3.80 -12.18 -6.29
N ALA A 27 4.87 -12.04 -7.09
CA ALA A 27 5.68 -10.83 -7.13
C ALA A 27 4.87 -9.60 -7.58
N ARG A 28 4.02 -9.77 -8.61
CA ARG A 28 3.16 -8.70 -9.12
C ARG A 28 2.06 -8.30 -8.13
N ILE A 29 1.46 -9.24 -7.40
CA ILE A 29 0.49 -8.93 -6.33
C ILE A 29 1.17 -8.13 -5.23
N ASN A 30 2.37 -8.54 -4.79
CA ASN A 30 3.09 -7.80 -3.76
C ASN A 30 3.43 -6.36 -4.22
N ASN A 31 3.85 -6.20 -5.47
CA ASN A 31 4.08 -4.88 -6.05
C ASN A 31 2.79 -4.04 -6.10
N LEU A 32 1.66 -4.63 -6.48
CA LEU A 32 0.37 -3.94 -6.51
C LEU A 32 -0.10 -3.54 -5.09
N GLN A 33 0.09 -4.41 -4.10
CA GLN A 33 -0.18 -4.10 -2.69
C GLN A 33 0.71 -2.97 -2.17
N ALA A 34 1.99 -2.95 -2.55
CA ALA A 34 2.89 -1.84 -2.22
C ALA A 34 2.43 -0.52 -2.87
N LEU A 35 1.96 -0.57 -4.11
CA LEU A 35 1.38 0.61 -4.78
C LEU A 35 0.12 1.09 -4.08
N ALA A 36 -0.76 0.18 -3.69
CA ALA A 36 -1.96 0.52 -2.95
C ALA A 36 -1.67 1.13 -1.57
N PHE A 37 -0.55 0.76 -0.94
CA PHE A 37 -0.09 1.36 0.31
C PHE A 37 0.44 2.80 0.12
N LEU A 38 1.17 3.05 -0.97
CA LEU A 38 1.83 4.33 -1.23
C LEU A 38 0.90 5.37 -1.87
N TYR A 39 0.02 4.94 -2.76
CA TYR A 39 -0.82 5.82 -3.57
C TYR A 39 -2.29 5.70 -3.16
N SER A 40 -2.98 6.84 -3.07
CA SER A 40 -4.45 6.85 -2.98
C SER A 40 -5.10 6.57 -4.33
N SER A 41 -4.46 7.07 -5.40
CA SER A 41 -4.85 6.84 -6.77
C SER A 41 -3.63 6.86 -7.68
N ILE A 42 -3.66 6.08 -8.75
CA ILE A 42 -2.56 5.95 -9.73
C ILE A 42 -3.14 5.69 -11.13
N SER A 43 -2.49 6.18 -12.17
CA SER A 43 -2.91 5.91 -13.56
C SER A 43 -2.63 4.44 -13.94
N LEU A 44 -3.47 3.87 -14.81
CA LEU A 44 -3.25 2.52 -15.34
C LEU A 44 -1.92 2.40 -16.10
N GLY A 45 -1.54 3.43 -16.86
CA GLY A 45 -0.26 3.47 -17.56
C GLY A 45 0.96 3.46 -16.63
N ASP A 46 0.89 4.12 -15.47
CA ASP A 46 1.98 4.06 -14.48
C ASP A 46 2.04 2.70 -13.76
N VAL A 47 0.89 2.07 -13.55
CA VAL A 47 0.82 0.71 -13.00
C VAL A 47 1.40 -0.30 -13.98
N ALA A 48 1.01 -0.23 -15.25
CA ALA A 48 1.52 -1.04 -16.34
C ALA A 48 3.05 -0.96 -16.45
N ARG A 49 3.59 0.27 -16.40
CA ARG A 49 5.05 0.51 -16.44
C ARG A 49 5.78 -0.06 -15.23
N LYS A 50 5.14 -0.07 -14.05
CA LYS A 50 5.73 -0.59 -12.81
C LYS A 50 5.63 -2.11 -12.69
N LEU A 51 4.60 -2.71 -13.29
CA LEU A 51 4.38 -4.16 -13.32
C LEU A 51 5.02 -4.83 -14.55
N GLU A 52 5.59 -4.03 -15.46
CA GLU A 52 6.19 -4.45 -16.73
C GLU A 52 5.20 -5.25 -17.60
N VAL A 53 3.98 -4.71 -17.74
CA VAL A 53 2.87 -5.28 -18.51
C VAL A 53 2.25 -4.22 -19.41
N THR A 54 1.38 -4.61 -20.34
CA THR A 54 0.60 -3.64 -21.13
C THR A 54 -0.48 -2.96 -20.27
N GLU A 55 -1.07 -1.87 -20.77
CA GLU A 55 -2.16 -1.20 -20.07
C GLU A 55 -3.40 -2.09 -19.96
N GLU A 56 -3.72 -2.87 -20.99
CA GLU A 56 -4.84 -3.82 -20.94
C GLU A 56 -4.57 -4.94 -19.92
N GLU A 57 -3.36 -5.50 -19.92
CA GLU A 57 -2.96 -6.52 -18.95
C GLU A 57 -2.96 -5.97 -17.51
N ALA A 58 -2.56 -4.70 -17.31
CA ALA A 58 -2.59 -4.06 -16.00
C ALA A 58 -4.03 -3.88 -15.49
N GLU A 59 -4.95 -3.47 -16.36
CA GLU A 59 -6.37 -3.32 -16.00
C GLU A 59 -6.96 -4.66 -15.59
N GLU A 60 -6.79 -5.70 -16.43
CA GLU A 60 -7.27 -7.05 -16.13
C GLU A 60 -6.66 -7.59 -14.83
N TYR A 61 -5.35 -7.40 -14.65
CA TYR A 61 -4.65 -7.85 -13.45
C TYR A 61 -5.16 -7.16 -12.19
N CYS A 62 -5.41 -5.85 -12.25
CA CYS A 62 -5.94 -5.10 -11.11
C CYS A 62 -7.40 -5.44 -10.83
N ALA A 63 -8.20 -5.68 -11.88
CA ALA A 63 -9.59 -6.11 -11.74
C ALA A 63 -9.66 -7.47 -11.03
N ASN A 64 -8.83 -8.43 -11.43
CA ASN A 64 -8.73 -9.73 -10.79
C ASN A 64 -8.25 -9.62 -9.34
N ALA A 65 -7.18 -8.84 -9.08
CA ALA A 65 -6.67 -8.64 -7.72
C ALA A 65 -7.69 -7.96 -6.78
N ILE A 66 -8.56 -7.09 -7.32
CA ILE A 66 -9.66 -6.48 -6.55
C ILE A 66 -10.79 -7.49 -6.33
N ALA A 67 -11.16 -8.28 -7.35
CA ALA A 67 -12.19 -9.30 -7.27
C ALA A 67 -11.82 -10.42 -6.27
N ASP A 68 -10.55 -10.81 -6.23
CA ASP A 68 -10.01 -11.82 -5.32
C ASP A 68 -9.84 -11.28 -3.88
N GLY A 69 -10.00 -9.97 -3.67
CA GLY A 69 -9.88 -9.33 -2.36
C GLY A 69 -8.44 -9.12 -1.88
N GLU A 70 -7.43 -9.38 -2.73
CA GLU A 70 -6.02 -9.14 -2.46
C GLU A 70 -5.69 -7.64 -2.33
N VAL A 71 -6.43 -6.80 -3.06
CA VAL A 71 -6.32 -5.34 -3.01
C VAL A 71 -7.71 -4.71 -2.92
N SER A 72 -7.91 -3.78 -1.98
CA SER A 72 -9.16 -3.04 -1.88
C SER A 72 -9.09 -1.75 -2.70
N GLY A 73 -10.03 -1.58 -3.64
CA GLY A 73 -10.08 -0.41 -4.51
C GLY A 73 -11.14 -0.53 -5.59
N ARG A 74 -11.16 0.48 -6.47
CA ARG A 74 -12.03 0.53 -7.65
C ARG A 74 -11.25 1.09 -8.84
N ILE A 75 -11.63 0.66 -10.04
CA ILE A 75 -11.02 1.13 -11.29
C ILE A 75 -12.00 2.10 -11.97
N ASP A 76 -11.52 3.30 -12.30
CA ASP A 76 -12.23 4.24 -13.17
C ASP A 76 -11.69 4.09 -14.59
N GLN A 77 -12.46 3.41 -15.44
CA GLN A 77 -12.09 3.13 -16.82
C GLN A 77 -12.15 4.37 -17.71
N GLN A 78 -12.97 5.38 -17.39
CA GLN A 78 -13.03 6.62 -18.18
C GLN A 78 -11.80 7.48 -17.94
N SER A 79 -11.39 7.60 -16.69
CA SER A 79 -10.23 8.38 -16.29
C SER A 79 -8.92 7.60 -16.37
N GLN A 80 -8.98 6.28 -16.63
CA GLN A 80 -7.84 5.36 -16.64
C GLN A 80 -7.02 5.40 -15.33
N ILE A 81 -7.73 5.43 -14.20
CA ILE A 81 -7.14 5.56 -12.85
C ILE A 81 -7.67 4.46 -11.93
N ILE A 82 -6.76 3.88 -11.16
CA ILE A 82 -7.10 3.01 -10.04
C ILE A 82 -7.17 3.85 -8.77
N ILE A 83 -8.26 3.72 -8.03
CA ILE A 83 -8.48 4.36 -6.74
C ILE A 83 -8.41 3.27 -5.67
N PHE A 84 -7.41 3.34 -4.81
CA PHE A 84 -7.22 2.36 -3.75
C PHE A 84 -8.02 2.77 -2.51
N GLU A 85 -8.84 1.85 -2.01
CA GLU A 85 -9.64 2.04 -0.82
C GLU A 85 -9.02 1.27 0.33
N GLY A 86 -8.54 1.98 1.35
CA GLY A 86 -8.31 1.34 2.65
C GLY A 86 -7.00 0.59 2.85
N VAL A 87 -5.97 0.69 1.99
CA VAL A 87 -4.65 0.07 2.30
C VAL A 87 -3.85 0.87 3.34
N ARG A 88 -4.31 2.08 3.70
CA ARG A 88 -3.93 2.74 4.96
C ARG A 88 -4.64 2.16 6.19
N LYS A 89 -5.31 0.99 6.10
CA LYS A 89 -5.61 0.13 7.26
C LYS A 89 -4.32 -0.58 7.67
N ILE A 90 -3.35 0.22 8.11
CA ILE A 90 -2.45 -0.05 9.23
C ILE A 90 -2.03 -1.54 9.37
N LYS A 91 -1.03 -1.97 8.58
CA LYS A 91 -0.01 -2.94 9.04
C LYS A 91 0.86 -2.31 10.17
N GLN A 92 0.26 -1.64 11.15
CA GLN A 92 0.84 -1.40 12.49
C GLN A 92 0.15 -2.28 13.54
N GLN A 93 -0.52 -3.36 13.14
CA GLN A 93 -0.90 -4.44 14.06
C GLN A 93 0.15 -5.56 14.13
N SER A 94 1.28 -5.46 13.41
CA SER A 94 2.30 -6.53 13.39
C SER A 94 3.13 -6.67 14.68
N ASN A 95 2.88 -5.89 15.74
CA ASN A 95 3.49 -6.13 17.06
C ASN A 95 2.50 -6.38 18.20
N ASN A 96 1.19 -6.48 17.95
CA ASN A 96 0.23 -6.98 18.95
C ASN A 96 -0.37 -8.31 18.46
N ILE A 97 0.44 -9.35 18.59
CA ILE A 97 0.11 -10.67 19.11
C ILE A 97 -1.29 -11.18 18.75
N LEU A 98 -1.31 -12.16 17.84
CA LEU A 98 -2.19 -13.32 17.79
C LEU A 98 -3.46 -13.23 18.65
N GLN A 99 -4.58 -12.85 18.03
CA GLN A 99 -5.92 -13.39 18.32
C GLN A 99 -6.86 -12.95 17.20
N LYS A 100 -6.89 -13.72 16.11
CA LYS A 100 -8.01 -13.75 15.17
C LYS A 100 -8.44 -15.20 15.04
N THR A 101 -9.21 -15.64 16.01
CA THR A 101 -10.23 -16.66 15.81
C THR A 101 -11.56 -15.92 15.91
N SER A 102 -12.25 -15.86 14.78
CA SER A 102 -13.71 -15.98 14.65
C SER A 102 -14.54 -15.44 15.81
N GLU A 103 -15.17 -14.29 15.59
CA GLU A 103 -16.52 -13.96 16.07
C GLU A 103 -16.95 -12.64 15.41
N GLU A 104 -17.92 -12.75 14.49
CA GLU A 104 -18.94 -11.71 14.34
C GLU A 104 -19.52 -11.44 15.72
N GLU A 105 -19.54 -10.19 16.18
CA GLU A 105 -20.63 -9.61 16.97
C GLU A 105 -20.34 -8.13 17.30
N ASN A 106 -21.19 -7.26 16.77
CA ASN A 106 -21.61 -5.98 17.37
C ASN A 106 -20.54 -5.01 17.89
N GLU A 107 -19.78 -4.35 17.00
CA GLU A 107 -19.36 -2.97 17.29
C GLU A 107 -20.42 -2.01 16.72
N PRO A 108 -20.89 -1.00 17.48
CA PRO A 108 -21.79 0.01 16.94
C PRO A 108 -21.11 0.67 15.75
N ASP A 109 -21.86 0.92 14.68
CA ASP A 109 -21.44 1.66 13.49
C ASP A 109 -20.84 3.00 13.92
N LYS A 110 -19.53 3.01 14.21
CA LYS A 110 -18.78 4.21 14.50
C LYS A 110 -18.87 5.02 13.24
N THR A 111 -19.63 6.12 13.32
CA THR A 111 -19.81 7.00 12.17
C THR A 111 -18.44 7.41 11.65
N ILE A 112 -18.32 7.67 10.34
CA ILE A 112 -17.06 8.11 9.72
C ILE A 112 -16.43 9.25 10.53
N HIS A 113 -17.27 10.11 11.11
CA HIS A 113 -16.87 11.19 12.00
C HIS A 113 -16.14 10.72 13.27
N GLU A 114 -16.61 9.69 13.96
CA GLU A 114 -15.96 9.13 15.15
C GLU A 114 -14.61 8.48 14.82
N ILE A 115 -14.52 7.78 13.68
CA ILE A 115 -13.26 7.20 13.21
C ILE A 115 -12.24 8.30 12.89
N LEU A 116 -12.69 9.38 12.22
CA LEU A 116 -11.84 10.53 11.92
C LEU A 116 -11.41 11.28 13.18
N ALA A 117 -12.33 11.52 14.12
CA ALA A 117 -12.05 12.15 15.39
C ALA A 117 -11.04 11.34 16.21
N SER A 118 -11.20 10.02 16.28
CA SER A 118 -10.27 9.13 16.98
C SER A 118 -8.86 9.17 16.36
N LYS A 119 -8.76 9.09 15.02
CA LYS A 119 -7.47 9.20 14.31
C LYS A 119 -6.81 10.57 14.49
N TRP A 120 -7.62 11.64 14.50
CA TRP A 120 -7.14 12.99 14.73
C TRP A 120 -6.59 13.15 16.16
N SER A 121 -7.33 12.71 17.17
CA SER A 121 -6.90 12.71 18.55
C SER A 121 -5.60 11.93 18.74
N GLN A 122 -5.49 10.73 18.16
CA GLN A 122 -4.26 9.93 18.24
C GLN A 122 -3.04 10.67 17.65
N ARG A 123 -3.23 11.42 16.56
CA ARG A 123 -2.16 12.23 15.96
C ARG A 123 -1.78 13.40 16.85
N ILE A 124 -2.76 14.09 17.46
CA ILE A 124 -2.49 15.17 18.43
C ILE A 124 -1.67 14.62 19.60
N THR A 125 -2.13 13.53 20.23
CA THR A 125 -1.43 12.93 21.37
C THR A 125 0.01 12.56 21.01
N ARG A 126 0.23 12.03 19.81
CA ARG A 126 1.59 11.73 19.33
C ARG A 126 2.46 12.98 19.21
N VAL A 127 1.94 14.06 18.61
CA VAL A 127 2.68 15.32 18.48
C VAL A 127 2.99 15.92 19.84
N CYS A 128 2.02 15.92 20.77
CA CYS A 128 2.25 16.40 22.14
C CYS A 128 3.36 15.59 22.83
N GLY A 129 3.34 14.26 22.73
CA GLY A 129 4.39 13.41 23.30
C GLY A 129 5.75 13.60 22.64
N ASP A 130 5.80 13.88 21.33
CA ASP A 130 7.06 14.18 20.63
C ASP A 130 7.62 15.54 21.06
N VAL A 131 6.77 16.54 21.36
CA VAL A 131 7.17 17.83 21.92
C VAL A 131 7.69 17.67 23.35
N GLU A 132 7.00 16.90 24.20
CA GLU A 132 7.46 16.61 25.57
C GLU A 132 8.84 15.96 25.55
N LYS A 133 9.06 14.94 24.71
CA LYS A 133 10.38 14.32 24.55
C LYS A 133 11.45 15.29 24.07
N ALA A 134 11.12 16.15 23.10
CA ALA A 134 12.07 17.15 22.61
C ALA A 134 12.46 18.15 23.72
N VAL A 135 11.50 18.50 24.57
CA VAL A 135 11.72 19.36 25.74
C VAL A 135 12.54 18.64 26.81
N ASP A 136 12.27 17.37 27.11
CA ASP A 136 13.08 16.55 28.03
C ASP A 136 14.53 16.43 27.55
N MET A 137 14.74 16.17 26.26
CA MET A 137 16.07 16.15 25.65
C MET A 137 16.78 17.51 25.77
N LEU A 138 16.05 18.62 25.70
CA LEU A 138 16.60 19.95 25.91
C LEU A 138 17.00 20.16 27.37
N TYR A 139 16.16 19.74 28.33
CA TYR A 139 16.46 19.78 29.77
C TYR A 139 17.73 18.99 30.12
N GLU A 140 17.90 17.80 29.55
CA GLU A 140 19.06 16.95 29.81
C GLU A 140 20.36 17.52 29.21
N ARG A 141 20.28 18.15 28.04
CA ARG A 141 21.46 18.53 27.26
C ARG A 141 21.93 19.96 27.49
N HIS A 142 21.03 20.85 27.88
CA HIS A 142 21.29 22.29 28.03
C HIS A 142 20.55 22.87 29.25
N PRO A 143 20.90 22.45 30.48
CA PRO A 143 20.27 22.95 31.70
C PRO A 143 20.43 24.48 31.89
N GLU A 144 21.46 25.08 31.28
CA GLU A 144 21.74 26.52 31.32
C GLU A 144 20.73 27.40 30.58
N TYR A 145 20.05 26.89 29.55
CA TYR A 145 19.03 27.67 28.81
C TYR A 145 17.71 27.78 29.59
N ILE A 146 17.44 26.82 30.47
CA ILE A 146 16.21 26.72 31.26
C ILE A 146 16.22 27.73 32.40
N SER A 147 17.38 27.95 33.03
CA SER A 147 17.51 28.98 34.07
C SER A 147 17.22 30.36 33.49
N GLU A 148 17.67 30.66 32.27
CA GLU A 148 17.40 31.93 31.61
C GLU A 148 15.91 32.14 31.27
N ILE A 149 15.22 31.09 30.81
CA ILE A 149 13.78 31.14 30.47
C ILE A 149 12.89 31.23 31.72
N SER A 150 13.26 30.53 32.81
CA SER A 150 12.50 30.55 34.06
C SER A 150 12.62 31.85 34.84
N HIS A 151 13.69 32.62 34.66
CA HIS A 151 13.88 33.94 35.27
C HIS A 151 13.31 35.09 34.43
N SER A 152 12.82 34.82 33.21
CA SER A 152 12.23 35.82 32.30
C SER A 152 10.70 35.92 32.38
N LYS A 153 10.07 35.29 33.37
CA LYS A 153 8.65 35.50 33.73
C LYS A 153 8.55 36.23 35.05
#